data_AF-A0AAJ2ZAK1-F1
#
_entry.id   AF-A0AAJ2ZAK1-F1
#
_cell.length_a   1.000
_cell.length_b   1.000
_cell.length_c   1.000
_cell.angle_alpha   90.00
_cell.angle_beta   90.00
_cell.angle_gamma   90.00
#
_symmetry.space_group_name_H-M   'P 1'
#
loop_
_entity.id
_entity.type
_entity.pdbx_description
1 polymer ?
#
loop_
_entity_poly.entity_id
_entity_poly.type
_entity_poly.pdbx_seq_one_letter_code
_entity_poly.pdbx_strand_id
1 'polypeptide(L)'
;MTGRTTVDVLSLEDFHQRLERRLSEAESVLKKLNTEMQCRPPALGTFTDATDNSRRYSETHQSYVNHVERLRRAIVAAQKATRTIMTNYRTAEARNAAAAADIVAALSGLTEAMKPKGEDPRV
;
A
#
# COMPACT_ATOMS: atom_id res chain seq x y z
N MET A 1 23.90 2.70 -7.42
CA MET A 1 22.94 2.82 -6.29
C MET A 1 21.57 2.20 -6.57
N THR A 2 21.37 1.48 -7.68
CA THR A 2 20.07 0.94 -8.11
C THR A 2 19.56 -0.25 -7.29
N GLY A 3 20.45 -1.07 -6.73
CA GLY A 3 20.04 -2.29 -6.01
C GLY A 3 19.21 -2.05 -4.74
N ARG A 4 19.37 -0.90 -4.05
CA ARG A 4 18.63 -0.61 -2.81
C ARG A 4 17.19 -0.18 -3.10
N THR A 5 16.98 0.64 -4.13
CA THR A 5 15.64 1.13 -4.50
C THR A 5 14.78 0.04 -5.14
N THR A 6 15.36 -0.88 -5.92
CA THR A 6 14.62 -2.04 -6.46
C THR A 6 14.12 -2.97 -5.35
N VAL A 7 14.95 -3.23 -4.33
CA VAL A 7 14.57 -4.07 -3.17
C VAL A 7 13.45 -3.42 -2.35
N ASP A 8 13.51 -2.10 -2.16
CA ASP A 8 12.46 -1.36 -1.44
C ASP A 8 11.11 -1.44 -2.19
N VAL A 9 11.10 -1.30 -3.53
CA VAL A 9 9.87 -1.39 -4.34
C VAL A 9 9.25 -2.79 -4.27
N LEU A 10 10.05 -3.85 -4.42
CA LEU A 10 9.57 -5.24 -4.29
C LEU A 10 8.99 -5.51 -2.89
N SER A 11 9.64 -5.01 -1.84
CA SER A 11 9.14 -5.16 -0.47
C SER A 11 7.81 -4.42 -0.24
N LEU A 12 7.62 -3.27 -0.87
CA LEU A 12 6.37 -2.50 -0.81
C LEU A 12 5.24 -3.18 -1.59
N GLU A 13 5.54 -3.83 -2.71
CA GLU A 13 4.58 -4.63 -3.48
C GLU A 13 4.08 -5.84 -2.67
N ASP A 14 4.99 -6.60 -2.06
CA ASP A 14 4.64 -7.71 -1.18
C ASP A 14 3.79 -7.24 0.01
N PHE A 15 4.15 -6.10 0.61
CA PHE A 15 3.36 -5.50 1.68
C PHE A 15 1.96 -5.10 1.20
N HIS A 16 1.85 -4.53 -0.01
CA HIS A 16 0.56 -4.18 -0.61
C HIS A 16 -0.34 -5.41 -0.81
N GLN A 17 0.19 -6.51 -1.34
CA GLN A 17 -0.55 -7.77 -1.51
C GLN A 17 -1.01 -8.35 -0.16
N ARG A 18 -0.17 -8.24 0.88
CA ARG A 18 -0.57 -8.65 2.24
C ARG A 18 -1.73 -7.80 2.77
N LEU A 19 -1.72 -6.50 2.52
CA LEU A 19 -2.83 -5.61 2.90
C LEU A 19 -4.13 -5.98 2.18
N GLU A 20 -4.09 -6.33 0.89
CA GLU A 20 -5.29 -6.78 0.14
C GLU A 20 -5.92 -8.03 0.76
N ARG A 21 -5.11 -9.03 1.09
CA ARG A 21 -5.60 -10.23 1.77
C ARG A 21 -6.22 -9.91 3.13
N ARG A 22 -5.57 -9.06 3.94
CA ARG A 22 -6.12 -8.64 5.25
C ARG A 22 -7.39 -7.81 5.11
N LEU A 23 -7.53 -7.03 4.03
CA LEU A 23 -8.76 -6.30 3.74
C LEU A 23 -9.92 -7.29 3.47
N SER A 24 -9.69 -8.28 2.60
CA SER A 24 -10.69 -9.32 2.28
C SER A 24 -11.12 -10.10 3.53
N GLU A 25 -10.18 -10.44 4.41
CA GLU A 25 -10.49 -11.06 5.69
C GLU A 25 -11.37 -10.16 6.58
N ALA A 26 -11.03 -8.88 6.70
CA ALA A 26 -11.81 -7.92 7.49
C ALA A 26 -13.23 -7.73 6.92
N GLU A 27 -13.36 -7.67 5.60
CA GLU A 27 -14.66 -7.56 4.91
C GLU A 27 -15.51 -8.83 5.09
N SER A 28 -14.89 -10.02 5.06
CA SER A 28 -15.57 -11.29 5.35
C SER A 28 -16.11 -11.34 6.78
N VAL A 29 -15.30 -10.92 7.76
CA VAL A 29 -15.74 -10.83 9.17
C VAL A 29 -16.87 -9.82 9.31
N LEU A 30 -16.76 -8.65 8.69
CA LEU A 30 -17.78 -7.62 8.75
C LEU A 30 -19.10 -8.09 8.10
N LYS A 31 -19.01 -8.79 6.98
CA LYS A 31 -20.16 -9.44 6.34
C LYS A 31 -20.82 -10.41 7.33
N LYS A 32 -20.05 -11.30 7.94
CA LYS A 32 -20.58 -12.27 8.93
C LYS A 32 -21.29 -11.58 10.11
N LEU A 33 -20.66 -10.55 10.67
CA LEU A 33 -21.24 -9.76 11.77
C LEU A 33 -22.56 -9.09 11.34
N ASN A 34 -22.62 -8.57 10.10
CA ASN A 34 -23.79 -7.86 9.59
C ASN A 34 -24.84 -8.74 8.93
N THR A 35 -24.57 -10.00 8.58
CA THR A 35 -25.57 -10.86 7.91
C THR A 35 -26.03 -12.01 8.79
N GLU A 36 -25.10 -12.68 9.48
CA GLU A 36 -25.42 -13.89 10.26
C GLU A 36 -25.79 -13.56 11.71
N MET A 37 -25.19 -12.49 12.26
CA MET A 37 -25.37 -12.09 13.65
C MET A 37 -26.26 -10.86 13.82
N GLN A 38 -26.59 -10.17 12.71
CA GLN A 38 -27.47 -9.01 12.76
C GLN A 38 -28.91 -9.46 13.07
N CYS A 39 -29.57 -8.75 13.99
CA CYS A 39 -30.99 -8.93 14.33
C CYS A 39 -31.36 -10.21 15.09
N ARG A 40 -30.40 -10.92 15.70
CA ARG A 40 -30.70 -12.05 16.61
C ARG A 40 -30.02 -11.86 17.97
N PRO A 41 -30.50 -10.94 18.81
CA PRO A 41 -30.25 -11.10 20.24
C PRO A 41 -30.72 -12.51 20.62
N PRO A 42 -29.93 -13.29 21.38
CA PRO A 42 -30.34 -14.62 21.77
C PRO A 42 -31.68 -14.55 22.49
N ALA A 43 -32.64 -15.38 22.09
CA ALA A 43 -33.97 -15.44 22.68
C ALA A 43 -33.89 -16.11 24.06
N LEU A 44 -33.36 -15.38 25.05
CA LEU A 44 -33.09 -15.88 26.40
C LEU A 44 -34.34 -15.83 27.31
N GLY A 45 -35.51 -15.49 26.76
CA GLY A 45 -36.75 -15.28 27.51
C GLY A 45 -36.96 -13.83 27.96
N THR A 46 -37.92 -13.60 28.84
CA THR A 46 -38.34 -12.25 29.31
C THR A 46 -37.94 -11.95 30.76
N PHE A 47 -37.22 -12.86 31.42
CA PHE A 47 -36.67 -12.61 32.74
C PHE A 47 -35.67 -11.43 32.70
N THR A 48 -35.54 -10.68 33.80
CA THR A 48 -34.64 -9.53 33.87
C THR A 48 -33.22 -9.87 33.41
N ASP A 49 -32.65 -10.97 33.91
CA ASP A 49 -31.31 -11.46 33.53
C ASP A 49 -31.20 -11.78 32.02
N ALA A 50 -32.28 -12.27 31.41
CA ALA A 50 -32.34 -12.55 29.99
C ALA A 50 -32.30 -11.26 29.16
N THR A 51 -33.03 -10.23 29.60
CA THR A 51 -33.03 -8.92 28.94
C THR A 51 -31.68 -8.21 29.08
N ASP A 52 -31.03 -8.31 30.24
CA ASP A 52 -29.70 -7.73 30.47
C ASP A 52 -28.61 -8.42 29.64
N ASN A 53 -28.64 -9.76 29.55
CA ASN A 53 -27.71 -10.51 28.71
C ASN A 53 -27.93 -10.25 27.21
N SER A 54 -29.19 -10.11 26.78
CA SER A 54 -29.52 -9.72 25.41
C SER A 54 -28.94 -8.34 25.06
N ARG A 55 -29.06 -7.36 25.97
CA ARG A 55 -28.45 -6.03 25.80
C ARG A 55 -26.92 -6.11 25.72
N ARG A 56 -26.28 -6.82 26.65
CA ARG A 56 -24.80 -7.01 26.65
C ARG A 56 -24.30 -7.66 25.37
N TYR A 57 -25.06 -8.61 24.83
CA TYR A 57 -24.75 -9.23 23.54
C TYR A 57 -24.77 -8.20 22.41
N SER A 58 -25.81 -7.37 22.33
CA SER A 58 -25.90 -6.30 21.31
C SER A 58 -24.78 -5.27 21.44
N GLU A 59 -24.43 -4.86 22.65
CA GLU A 59 -23.31 -3.93 22.91
C GLU A 59 -21.97 -4.53 22.46
N THR A 60 -21.75 -5.81 22.78
CA THR A 60 -20.54 -6.55 22.38
C THR A 60 -20.46 -6.69 20.86
N HIS A 61 -21.57 -7.07 20.21
CA HIS A 61 -21.67 -7.15 18.75
C HIS A 61 -21.32 -5.81 18.10
N GLN A 62 -21.93 -4.72 18.56
CA GLN A 62 -21.66 -3.38 18.03
C GLN A 62 -20.20 -2.96 18.22
N SER A 63 -19.59 -3.31 19.37
CA SER A 63 -18.17 -3.07 19.62
C SER A 63 -17.27 -3.78 18.61
N TYR A 64 -17.53 -5.06 18.32
CA TYR A 64 -16.79 -5.80 17.30
C TYR A 64 -16.97 -5.22 15.89
N VAL A 65 -18.20 -4.85 15.51
CA VAL A 65 -18.45 -4.17 14.23
C VAL A 65 -17.61 -2.90 14.11
N ASN A 66 -17.58 -2.07 15.16
CA ASN A 66 -16.80 -0.84 15.18
C ASN A 66 -15.28 -1.10 15.07
N HIS A 67 -14.77 -2.14 15.74
CA HIS A 67 -13.36 -2.52 15.66
C HIS A 67 -12.97 -2.98 14.25
N VAL A 68 -13.80 -3.81 13.61
CA VAL A 68 -13.53 -4.30 12.25
C VAL A 68 -13.63 -3.18 11.22
N GLU A 69 -14.59 -2.26 11.35
CA GLU A 69 -14.66 -1.06 10.49
C GLU A 69 -13.41 -0.19 10.63
N ARG A 70 -12.93 0.03 11.87
CA ARG A 70 -11.69 0.80 12.10
C ARG A 70 -10.49 0.12 11.44
N LEU A 71 -10.37 -1.20 11.55
CA LEU A 71 -9.32 -1.98 10.89
C LEU A 71 -9.41 -1.84 9.36
N ARG A 72 -10.60 -2.01 8.78
CA ARG A 72 -10.84 -1.84 7.34
C ARG A 72 -10.37 -0.47 6.84
N ARG A 73 -10.76 0.60 7.53
CA ARG A 73 -10.35 1.98 7.19
C ARG A 73 -8.83 2.16 7.28
N ALA A 74 -8.19 1.61 8.30
CA ALA A 74 -6.75 1.69 8.45
C ALA A 74 -6.01 0.94 7.32
N ILE A 75 -6.49 -0.24 6.93
CA ILE A 75 -5.91 -1.00 5.81
C ILE A 75 -6.07 -0.24 4.48
N VAL A 76 -7.24 0.32 4.20
CA VAL A 76 -7.46 1.14 2.99
C VAL A 76 -6.56 2.37 2.97
N ALA A 77 -6.39 3.04 4.11
CA ALA A 77 -5.47 4.18 4.21
C ALA A 77 -4.02 3.76 3.95
N ALA A 78 -3.59 2.63 4.51
CA ALA A 78 -2.25 2.07 4.29
C ALA A 78 -2.04 1.69 2.81
N GLN A 79 -3.01 1.05 2.15
CA GLN A 79 -2.94 0.73 0.73
C GLN A 79 -2.77 1.98 -0.14
N LYS A 80 -3.53 3.04 0.17
CA LYS A 80 -3.43 4.33 -0.54
C LYS A 80 -2.03 4.92 -0.37
N ALA A 81 -1.52 4.96 0.86
CA ALA A 81 -0.18 5.47 1.14
C ALA A 81 0.91 4.67 0.42
N THR A 82 0.88 3.33 0.51
CA THR A 82 1.84 2.44 -0.16
C THR A 82 1.81 2.63 -1.68
N ARG A 83 0.62 2.74 -2.28
CA ARG A 83 0.48 3.01 -3.73
C ARG A 83 1.12 4.35 -4.12
N THR A 84 0.86 5.41 -3.36
CA THR A 84 1.48 6.73 -3.60
C THR A 84 3.00 6.67 -3.50
N ILE A 85 3.52 5.97 -2.49
CA ILE A 85 4.97 5.78 -2.31
C ILE A 85 5.56 5.05 -3.52
N MET A 86 4.99 3.90 -3.93
CA MET A 86 5.45 3.15 -5.10
C MET A 86 5.46 4.01 -6.38
N THR A 87 4.41 4.81 -6.61
CA THR A 87 4.35 5.72 -7.77
C THR A 87 5.49 6.74 -7.73
N ASN A 88 5.71 7.38 -6.57
CA ASN A 88 6.77 8.36 -6.41
C ASN A 88 8.16 7.75 -6.65
N TYR A 89 8.42 6.55 -6.13
CA TYR A 89 9.67 5.83 -6.37
C TYR A 89 9.89 5.56 -7.86
N ARG A 90 8.89 5.00 -8.55
CA ARG A 90 9.00 4.71 -9.99
C ARG A 90 9.23 5.99 -10.81
N THR A 91 8.55 7.08 -10.48
CA THR A 91 8.75 8.37 -11.18
C THR A 91 10.12 8.98 -10.89
N ALA A 92 10.62 8.90 -9.66
CA ALA A 92 11.94 9.39 -9.29
C ALA A 92 13.05 8.59 -9.98
N GLU A 93 12.93 7.25 -10.01
CA GLU A 93 13.88 6.40 -10.74
C GLU A 93 13.88 6.69 -12.24
N ALA A 94 12.70 6.86 -12.86
CA ALA A 94 12.60 7.22 -14.28
C ALA A 94 13.28 8.55 -14.60
N ARG A 95 13.09 9.57 -13.73
CA ARG A 95 13.76 10.87 -13.88
C ARG A 95 15.27 10.76 -13.71
N ASN A 96 15.74 9.99 -12.73
CA ASN A 96 17.16 9.78 -12.50
C ASN A 96 17.81 9.04 -13.68
N ALA A 97 17.12 8.07 -14.28
CA ALA A 97 17.59 7.37 -15.47
C ALA A 97 17.67 8.29 -16.69
N ALA A 98 16.67 9.14 -16.92
CA ALA A 98 16.68 10.14 -17.98
C ALA A 98 17.81 11.17 -17.81
N ALA A 99 17.95 11.74 -16.60
CA ALA A 99 19.03 12.67 -16.30
C ALA A 99 20.42 12.05 -16.44
N ALA A 100 20.59 10.78 -16.04
CA ALA A 100 21.84 10.06 -16.25
C ALA A 100 22.14 9.87 -17.74
N ALA A 101 21.13 9.54 -18.56
CA ALA A 101 21.30 9.43 -20.01
C ALA A 101 21.69 10.77 -20.65
N ASP A 102 21.08 11.88 -20.21
CA ASP A 102 21.40 13.23 -20.68
C ASP A 102 22.84 13.63 -20.30
N ILE A 103 23.27 13.33 -19.07
CA ILE A 103 24.65 13.57 -18.61
C ILE A 103 25.63 12.76 -19.45
N VAL A 104 25.36 11.47 -19.69
CA VAL A 104 26.21 10.62 -20.52
C VAL A 104 26.30 11.17 -21.94
N ALA A 105 25.17 11.56 -22.55
CA ALA A 105 25.16 12.14 -23.89
C ALA A 105 25.99 13.44 -23.97
N ALA A 106 25.85 14.33 -22.99
CA ALA A 106 26.63 15.56 -22.90
C ALA A 106 28.13 15.28 -22.74
N LEU A 107 28.50 14.31 -21.90
CA LEU A 107 29.89 13.95 -21.65
C LEU A 107 30.54 13.28 -22.88
N SER A 108 29.79 12.43 -23.59
CA SER A 108 30.22 11.85 -24.87
C SER A 108 30.44 12.92 -25.93
N GLY A 109 29.54 13.91 -26.04
CA GLY A 109 29.71 15.04 -26.95
C GLY A 109 30.96 15.88 -26.66
N LEU A 110 31.25 16.11 -25.38
CA LEU A 110 32.48 16.81 -24.95
C LEU A 110 33.73 15.99 -25.29
N THR A 111 33.69 14.67 -25.07
CA THR A 111 34.82 13.77 -25.37
C THR A 111 35.15 13.75 -26.87
N GLU A 112 34.12 13.76 -27.74
CA GLU A 112 34.32 13.88 -29.18
C GLU A 112 34.87 15.25 -29.59
N ALA A 113 34.38 16.33 -28.97
CA ALA A 113 34.88 17.69 -29.25
C ALA A 113 36.33 17.91 -28.77
N MET A 114 36.78 17.16 -27.77
CA MET A 114 38.13 17.20 -27.22
C MET A 114 39.11 16.22 -27.88
N LYS A 115 38.68 15.40 -28.85
CA LYS A 115 39.62 14.60 -29.64
C LYS A 115 40.60 15.56 -30.33
N PRO A 116 41.91 15.36 -30.19
CA PRO A 116 42.88 16.20 -30.88
C PRO A 116 42.59 16.13 -32.37
N LYS A 117 42.40 17.29 -33.02
CA LYS A 117 42.42 17.37 -34.47
C LYS A 117 43.75 16.75 -34.90
N GLY A 118 43.70 15.62 -35.61
CA GLY A 118 44.88 14.97 -36.13
C GLY A 118 45.78 16.01 -36.80
N GLU A 119 47.07 15.91 -36.54
CA GLU A 119 48.12 16.67 -37.23
C GLU A 119 47.76 16.81 -38.71
N ASP A 120 47.64 18.05 -39.16
CA ASP A 120 47.58 18.35 -40.59
C ASP A 120 48.94 17.94 -41.17
N PRO A 121 49.03 16.94 -42.07
CA PRO A 121 50.31 16.45 -42.58
C PRO A 121 50.89 17.38 -43.67
N ARG A 122 50.69 18.69 -43.56
CA ARG A 122 51.12 19.71 -44.53
C ARG A 122 51.66 20.96 -43.85
N VAL A 123 52.72 20.81 -43.05
CA VAL A 123 53.75 21.84 -42.88
C VAL A 123 55.11 21.19 -42.73
#